data_AF-A0A938UP25-F1
#
_entry.id   AF-A0A938UP25-F1
#
_cell.length_a   1.000
_cell.length_b   1.000
_cell.length_c   1.000
_cell.angle_alpha   90.00
_cell.angle_beta   90.00
_cell.angle_gamma   90.00
#
_symmetry.space_group_name_H-M   'P 1'
#
loop_
_entity.id
_entity.type
_entity.pdbx_description
1 polymer ?
#
loop_
_entity_poly.entity_id
_entity_poly.type
_entity_poly.pdbx_seq_one_letter_code
_entity_poly.pdbx_strand_id
1 'polypeptide(L)'
;MFHQHLPSAALGLSLALCACGGSAGYVVETKPAPPPPAPEAPRAPDAFADHRGDKVALGSKFRLAAKPIGVHAAQFVVSLHKVDWSTMTTPSGKEVKEGAAQLTVTKGEEATSALVPQGESKRFFGYRVEVLAAGEDYNKQRLTYEPWVELLVKADE
;
A
#
# COMPACT_ATOMS: atom_id res chain seq x y z
N MET A 1 -19.62 -47.75 28.83
CA MET A 1 -20.41 -48.04 30.05
C MET A 1 -20.01 -47.03 31.12
N PHE A 2 -20.84 -46.03 31.36
CA PHE A 2 -20.79 -45.21 32.57
C PHE A 2 -22.23 -45.06 33.05
N HIS A 3 -22.52 -45.71 34.18
CA HIS A 3 -23.70 -45.46 34.99
C HIS A 3 -23.44 -44.22 35.85
N GLN A 4 -24.44 -43.34 36.00
CA GLN A 4 -24.90 -42.92 37.32
C GLN A 4 -26.23 -42.15 37.22
N HIS A 5 -27.22 -42.70 37.93
CA HIS A 5 -28.50 -42.12 38.31
C HIS A 5 -28.32 -41.03 39.38
N LEU A 6 -29.24 -40.06 39.45
CA LEU A 6 -30.17 -39.85 40.58
C LEU A 6 -31.10 -38.63 40.30
N PRO A 7 -32.24 -38.50 41.02
CA PRO A 7 -33.51 -38.00 40.53
C PRO A 7 -33.96 -36.72 41.25
N SER A 8 -35.09 -36.14 40.83
CA SER A 8 -36.16 -35.72 41.75
C SER A 8 -37.43 -35.32 41.01
N ALA A 9 -38.52 -35.96 41.43
CA ALA A 9 -39.92 -35.57 41.24
C ALA A 9 -40.17 -34.18 41.89
N ALA A 10 -41.27 -33.46 41.73
CA ALA A 10 -42.66 -33.84 41.53
C ALA A 10 -43.50 -32.58 41.20
N LEU A 11 -44.81 -32.82 40.99
CA LEU A 11 -45.96 -31.89 41.05
C LEU A 11 -46.19 -31.02 39.80
N GLY A 12 -47.39 -30.94 39.22
CA GLY A 12 -48.70 -31.35 39.71
C GLY A 12 -49.77 -31.23 38.63
N LEU A 13 -50.88 -31.92 38.92
CA LEU A 13 -52.21 -31.90 38.31
C LEU A 13 -52.64 -30.54 37.71
N SER A 14 -53.31 -30.57 36.55
CA SER A 14 -54.73 -30.15 36.43
C SER A 14 -55.23 -30.19 34.98
N LEU A 15 -56.28 -30.97 34.76
CA LEU A 15 -57.20 -30.86 33.62
C LEU A 15 -58.01 -29.57 33.76
N ALA A 16 -58.08 -28.76 32.71
CA ALA A 16 -59.21 -27.85 32.49
C ALA A 16 -59.39 -27.61 30.99
N LEU A 17 -60.46 -28.21 30.46
CA LEU A 17 -61.08 -27.85 29.19
C LEU A 17 -61.59 -26.40 29.29
N CYS A 18 -61.28 -25.57 28.30
CA CYS A 18 -62.09 -24.41 27.95
C CYS A 18 -62.00 -24.17 26.44
N ALA A 19 -63.03 -24.65 25.73
CA ALA A 19 -63.35 -24.19 24.39
C ALA A 19 -64.20 -22.91 24.53
N CYS A 20 -63.62 -21.78 24.13
CA CYS A 20 -64.28 -20.51 23.76
C CYS A 20 -63.29 -19.88 22.76
N GLY A 21 -63.55 -19.76 21.47
CA GLY A 21 -64.64 -19.01 20.88
C GLY A 21 -64.12 -17.63 20.47
N GLY A 22 -63.82 -17.44 19.17
CA GLY A 22 -63.54 -16.14 18.54
C GLY A 22 -62.20 -15.50 18.93
N SER A 23 -61.38 -14.94 18.07
CA SER A 23 -61.53 -14.47 16.69
C SER A 23 -60.21 -14.74 15.99
N ALA A 24 -60.26 -15.02 14.68
CA ALA A 24 -59.07 -15.08 13.84
C ALA A 24 -58.44 -13.67 13.81
N GLY A 25 -57.58 -13.40 14.80
CA GLY A 25 -56.67 -12.27 14.76
C GLY A 25 -55.73 -12.51 13.59
N TYR A 26 -55.87 -11.70 12.55
CA TYR A 26 -54.88 -11.58 11.50
C TYR A 26 -53.54 -11.25 12.17
N VAL A 27 -52.63 -12.23 12.19
CA VAL A 27 -51.22 -11.95 12.45
C VAL A 27 -50.76 -11.13 11.26
N VAL A 28 -50.67 -9.81 11.43
CA VAL A 28 -49.92 -8.99 10.50
C VAL A 28 -48.47 -9.43 10.66
N GLU A 29 -48.03 -10.32 9.77
CA GLU A 29 -46.63 -10.68 9.65
C GLU A 29 -45.91 -9.44 9.13
N THR A 30 -45.54 -8.55 10.04
CA THR A 30 -44.66 -7.43 9.73
C THR A 30 -43.33 -8.05 9.38
N LYS A 31 -43.09 -8.28 8.09
CA LYS A 31 -41.77 -8.57 7.55
C LYS A 31 -40.81 -7.51 8.12
N PRO A 32 -39.81 -7.89 8.94
CA PRO A 32 -38.84 -6.93 9.44
C PRO A 32 -38.28 -6.16 8.25
N ALA A 33 -38.28 -4.82 8.34
CA ALA A 33 -37.59 -4.01 7.35
C ALA A 33 -36.14 -4.51 7.24
N PRO A 34 -35.58 -4.65 6.03
CA PRO A 34 -34.18 -5.04 5.89
C PRO A 34 -33.32 -4.08 6.72
N PRO A 35 -32.31 -4.60 7.46
CA PRO A 35 -31.44 -3.74 8.24
C PRO A 35 -30.82 -2.70 7.30
N PRO A 36 -30.59 -1.47 7.79
CA PRO A 36 -29.92 -0.45 7.01
C PRO A 36 -28.58 -1.00 6.50
N PRO A 37 -28.16 -0.64 5.27
CA PRO A 37 -26.88 -1.10 4.74
C PRO A 37 -25.78 -0.74 5.74
N ALA A 38 -24.90 -1.71 6.00
CA ALA A 38 -23.76 -1.51 6.86
C ALA A 38 -22.93 -0.33 6.31
N PRO A 39 -22.35 0.52 7.18
CA PRO A 39 -21.45 1.56 6.74
C PRO A 39 -20.31 0.94 5.92
N GLU A 40 -20.03 1.56 4.77
CA GLU A 40 -18.98 1.11 3.86
C GLU A 40 -17.63 1.16 4.60
N ALA A 41 -16.86 0.07 4.53
CA ALA A 41 -15.55 0.01 5.16
C ALA A 41 -14.64 1.11 4.60
N PRO A 42 -13.76 1.72 5.41
CA PRO A 42 -12.80 2.70 4.91
C PRO A 42 -12.01 2.12 3.73
N ARG A 43 -11.86 2.91 2.66
CA ARG A 43 -10.98 2.51 1.55
C ARG A 43 -9.55 2.35 2.06
N ALA A 44 -8.88 1.29 1.64
CA ALA A 44 -7.45 1.15 1.86
C ALA A 44 -6.70 2.34 1.22
N PRO A 45 -5.68 2.90 1.90
CA PRO A 45 -4.79 3.91 1.34
C PRO A 45 -4.18 3.43 0.02
N ASP A 46 -4.24 4.28 -1.01
CA ASP A 46 -3.57 4.04 -2.28
C ASP A 46 -2.57 5.18 -2.51
N ALA A 47 -1.32 4.93 -2.16
CA ALA A 47 -0.25 5.91 -2.27
C ALA A 47 -0.14 6.54 -3.67
N PHE A 48 -0.48 5.82 -4.74
CA PHE A 48 -0.43 6.35 -6.10
C PHE A 48 -1.66 7.21 -6.45
N ALA A 49 -2.85 6.79 -6.02
CA ALA A 49 -4.08 7.58 -6.21
C ALA A 49 -4.03 8.88 -5.39
N ASP A 50 -3.48 8.82 -4.18
CA ASP A 50 -3.35 9.95 -3.27
C ASP A 50 -2.18 10.87 -3.63
N HIS A 51 -1.22 10.41 -4.45
CA HIS A 51 -0.11 11.23 -4.92
C HIS A 51 -0.59 12.40 -5.79
N ARG A 52 -0.32 13.62 -5.32
CA ARG A 52 -0.65 14.89 -6.00
C ARG A 52 0.52 15.47 -6.80
N GLY A 53 1.71 14.90 -6.69
CA GLY A 53 2.90 15.35 -7.42
C GLY A 53 2.90 14.89 -8.88
N ASP A 54 4.04 15.09 -9.53
CA ASP A 54 4.24 14.73 -10.93
C ASP A 54 4.09 13.22 -11.14
N LYS A 55 3.55 12.86 -12.30
CA LYS A 55 3.36 11.48 -12.72
C LYS A 55 3.93 11.29 -14.13
N VAL A 56 4.60 10.17 -14.35
CA VAL A 56 5.29 9.85 -15.60
C VAL A 56 4.78 8.52 -16.17
N ALA A 57 4.92 8.36 -17.49
CA ALA A 57 4.64 7.11 -18.15
C ALA A 57 5.75 6.07 -17.88
N LEU A 58 5.38 4.79 -17.91
CA LEU A 58 6.35 3.69 -17.90
C LEU A 58 7.21 3.74 -19.17
N GLY A 59 8.50 3.44 -19.04
CA GLY A 59 9.45 3.50 -20.16
C GLY A 59 9.99 4.90 -20.48
N SER A 60 9.48 5.94 -19.83
CA SER A 60 10.02 7.30 -19.95
C SER A 60 11.18 7.51 -18.98
N LYS A 61 12.21 8.25 -19.44
CA LYS A 61 13.25 8.77 -18.56
C LYS A 61 12.73 9.99 -17.81
N PHE A 62 13.07 10.12 -16.54
CA PHE A 62 12.68 11.28 -15.74
C PHE A 62 13.70 11.57 -14.65
N ARG A 63 13.76 12.83 -14.24
CA ARG A 63 14.63 13.27 -13.16
C ARG A 63 13.86 13.29 -11.84
N LEU A 64 14.39 12.57 -10.85
CA LEU A 64 13.88 12.52 -9.49
C LEU A 64 14.83 13.28 -8.56
N ALA A 65 14.29 14.17 -7.74
CA ALA A 65 15.02 14.91 -6.72
C ALA A 65 14.24 14.83 -5.41
N ALA A 66 14.11 15.94 -4.66
CA ALA A 66 13.41 15.96 -3.38
C ALA A 66 11.90 15.61 -3.47
N LYS A 67 11.25 15.86 -4.61
CA LYS A 67 9.82 15.60 -4.79
C LYS A 67 9.60 14.19 -5.34
N PRO A 68 8.75 13.36 -4.69
CA PRO A 68 8.39 12.05 -5.22
C PRO A 68 7.66 12.13 -6.56
N ILE A 69 7.82 11.09 -7.39
CA ILE A 69 7.19 10.99 -8.71
C ILE A 69 6.39 9.70 -8.81
N GLY A 70 5.16 9.79 -9.30
CA GLY A 70 4.31 8.62 -9.58
C GLY A 70 4.59 8.01 -10.95
N VAL A 71 4.47 6.69 -11.08
CA VAL A 71 4.61 5.98 -12.37
C VAL A 71 3.27 5.34 -12.75
N HIS A 72 2.65 5.81 -13.83
CA HIS A 72 1.25 5.52 -14.16
C HIS A 72 0.91 4.03 -14.33
N ALA A 73 1.57 3.34 -15.26
CA ALA A 73 1.23 1.94 -15.55
C ALA A 73 1.62 0.99 -14.40
N ALA A 74 2.62 1.37 -13.61
CA ALA A 74 3.08 0.58 -12.46
C ALA A 74 2.30 0.86 -11.17
N GLN A 75 1.57 1.98 -11.13
CA GLN A 75 0.77 2.46 -9.99
C GLN A 75 1.57 2.52 -8.68
N PHE A 76 2.79 3.06 -8.73
CA PHE A 76 3.61 3.29 -7.55
C PHE A 76 4.20 4.71 -7.55
N VAL A 77 4.73 5.12 -6.40
CA VAL A 77 5.46 6.38 -6.22
C VAL A 77 6.92 6.06 -5.91
N VAL A 78 7.85 6.75 -6.57
CA VAL A 78 9.29 6.67 -6.31
C VAL A 78 9.75 7.92 -5.59
N SER A 79 10.51 7.73 -4.52
CA SER A 79 11.12 8.80 -3.73
C SER A 79 12.64 8.62 -3.65
N LEU A 80 13.38 9.72 -3.74
CA LEU A 80 14.82 9.74 -3.52
C LEU A 80 15.09 10.18 -2.08
N HIS A 81 15.81 9.37 -1.31
CA HIS A 81 16.22 9.73 0.05
C HIS A 81 17.58 10.43 0.08
N LYS A 82 18.57 9.82 -0.59
CA LYS A 82 19.92 10.36 -0.70
C LYS A 82 20.65 9.73 -1.89
N VAL A 83 21.78 10.32 -2.26
CA VAL A 83 22.77 9.73 -3.16
C VAL A 83 24.07 9.57 -2.38
N ASP A 84 24.58 8.34 -2.30
CA ASP A 84 25.88 8.03 -1.71
C ASP A 84 26.94 8.11 -2.81
N TRP A 85 28.05 8.79 -2.51
CA TRP A 85 29.13 9.01 -3.46
C TRP A 85 30.37 8.20 -3.07
N SER A 86 30.94 7.49 -4.04
CA SER A 86 32.24 6.85 -3.94
C SER A 86 33.20 7.52 -4.91
N THR A 87 34.40 7.88 -4.42
CA THR A 87 35.46 8.43 -5.26
C THR A 87 36.61 7.44 -5.28
N MET A 88 37.06 7.06 -6.48
CA MET A 88 38.25 6.25 -6.67
C MET A 88 39.25 6.99 -7.57
N THR A 89 40.54 6.85 -7.26
CA THR A 89 41.61 7.35 -8.13
C THR A 89 42.17 6.18 -8.93
N THR A 90 42.09 6.26 -10.25
CA THR A 90 42.64 5.23 -11.13
C THR A 90 44.17 5.23 -11.09
N PRO A 91 44.85 4.17 -11.57
CA PRO A 91 46.31 4.17 -11.71
C PRO A 91 46.88 5.30 -12.59
N SER A 92 46.05 5.90 -13.46
CA SER A 92 46.42 7.06 -14.27
C SER A 92 46.30 8.40 -13.52
N GLY A 93 45.96 8.38 -12.22
CA GLY A 93 45.70 9.59 -11.43
C GLY A 93 44.35 10.25 -11.70
N LYS A 94 43.46 9.62 -12.49
CA LYS A 94 42.13 10.18 -12.79
C LYS A 94 41.18 9.86 -11.63
N GLU A 95 40.51 10.86 -11.09
CA GLU A 95 39.40 10.64 -10.16
C GLU A 95 38.14 10.22 -10.92
N VAL A 96 37.50 9.16 -10.44
CA VAL A 96 36.21 8.66 -10.90
C VAL A 96 35.26 8.74 -9.70
N LYS A 97 34.16 9.48 -9.87
CA LYS A 97 33.09 9.62 -8.88
C LYS A 97 31.90 8.79 -9.33
N GLU A 98 31.46 7.87 -8.50
CA GLU A 98 30.30 6.99 -8.74
C GLU A 98 29.22 7.29 -7.70
N GLY A 99 27.98 7.42 -8.16
CA GLY A 99 26.81 7.68 -7.31
C GLY A 99 25.95 6.44 -7.14
N ALA A 100 25.38 6.25 -5.94
CA ALA A 100 24.39 5.23 -5.67
C ALA A 100 23.14 5.84 -5.01
N ALA A 101 21.97 5.63 -5.61
CA ALA A 101 20.72 6.23 -5.20
C ALA A 101 20.02 5.38 -4.14
N GLN A 102 19.71 5.95 -2.98
CA GLN A 102 18.80 5.31 -2.03
C GLN A 102 17.35 5.66 -2.41
N LEU A 103 16.67 4.71 -3.03
CA LEU A 103 15.30 4.85 -3.51
C LEU A 103 14.33 4.14 -2.58
N THR A 104 13.14 4.72 -2.41
CA THR A 104 11.97 4.04 -1.86
C THR A 104 10.86 4.05 -2.89
N VAL A 105 10.31 2.87 -3.15
CA VAL A 105 9.14 2.68 -4.01
C VAL A 105 7.97 2.28 -3.14
N THR A 106 6.86 2.99 -3.25
CA THR A 106 5.64 2.75 -2.48
C THR A 106 4.49 2.40 -3.41
N LYS A 107 3.78 1.31 -3.12
CA LYS A 107 2.62 0.82 -3.89
C LYS A 107 1.52 0.41 -2.92
N GLY A 108 0.38 1.13 -2.94
CA GLY A 108 -0.66 0.95 -1.93
C GLY A 108 -0.12 1.28 -0.53
N GLU A 109 -0.23 0.31 0.39
CA GLU A 109 0.33 0.40 1.75
C GLU A 109 1.77 -0.13 1.86
N GLU A 110 2.29 -0.78 0.82
CA GLU A 110 3.61 -1.41 0.84
C GLU A 110 4.70 -0.42 0.40
N ALA A 111 5.86 -0.46 1.07
CA ALA A 111 7.04 0.30 0.70
C ALA A 111 8.27 -0.60 0.69
N THR A 112 9.10 -0.47 -0.34
CA THR A 112 10.38 -1.18 -0.46
C THR A 112 11.48 -0.18 -0.78
N SER A 113 12.59 -0.25 -0.05
CA SER A 113 13.75 0.60 -0.25
C SER A 113 14.95 -0.20 -0.72
N ALA A 114 15.78 0.38 -1.59
CA ALA A 114 17.06 -0.19 -1.97
C ALA A 114 18.08 0.89 -2.34
N LEU A 115 19.36 0.56 -2.19
CA LEU A 115 20.46 1.31 -2.79
C LEU A 115 20.67 0.79 -4.21
N VAL A 116 20.69 1.68 -5.20
CA VAL A 116 20.84 1.36 -6.62
C VAL A 116 21.99 2.17 -7.21
N PRO A 117 23.13 1.54 -7.54
CA PRO A 117 24.25 2.23 -8.18
C PRO A 117 23.88 2.85 -9.53
N GLN A 118 24.55 3.93 -9.91
CA GLN A 118 24.44 4.50 -11.24
C GLN A 118 24.88 3.48 -12.30
N GLY A 119 24.09 3.35 -13.35
CA GLY A 119 24.26 2.36 -14.40
C GLY A 119 23.65 0.98 -14.08
N GLU A 120 23.09 0.81 -12.88
CA GLU A 120 22.44 -0.44 -12.47
C GLU A 120 20.92 -0.31 -12.36
N SER A 121 20.26 -1.47 -12.19
CA SER A 121 18.81 -1.55 -11.98
C SER A 121 18.44 -2.47 -10.83
N LYS A 122 17.31 -2.20 -10.19
CA LYS A 122 16.75 -3.04 -9.12
C LYS A 122 15.26 -3.28 -9.35
N ARG A 123 14.79 -4.45 -8.91
CA ARG A 123 13.38 -4.85 -9.04
C ARG A 123 12.56 -4.34 -7.85
N PHE A 124 11.42 -3.71 -8.13
CA PHE A 124 10.40 -3.27 -7.17
C PHE A 124 9.02 -3.64 -7.72
N PHE A 125 8.23 -4.41 -6.95
CA PHE A 125 6.84 -4.75 -7.30
C PHE A 125 6.63 -5.28 -8.74
N GLY A 126 7.60 -6.03 -9.29
CA GLY A 126 7.53 -6.55 -10.66
C GLY A 126 8.03 -5.62 -11.76
N TYR A 127 8.68 -4.50 -11.40
CA TYR A 127 9.26 -3.53 -12.35
C TYR A 127 10.74 -3.33 -12.06
N ARG A 128 11.54 -3.08 -13.10
CA ARG A 128 12.93 -2.64 -12.94
C ARG A 128 12.99 -1.12 -12.91
N VAL A 129 13.65 -0.59 -11.90
CA VAL A 129 14.01 0.82 -11.78
C VAL A 129 15.52 0.92 -12.01
N GLU A 130 15.90 1.58 -13.09
CA GLU A 130 17.27 1.80 -13.52
C GLU A 130 17.72 3.22 -13.17
N VAL A 131 18.90 3.37 -12.56
CA VAL A 131 19.51 4.67 -12.28
C VAL A 131 20.47 4.99 -13.42
N LEU A 132 20.08 5.90 -14.30
CA LEU A 132 20.86 6.26 -15.49
C LEU A 132 22.00 7.22 -15.16
N ALA A 133 21.71 8.19 -14.29
CA ALA A 133 22.66 9.20 -13.84
C ALA A 133 22.33 9.65 -12.42
N ALA A 134 23.34 10.07 -11.68
CA ALA A 134 23.20 10.77 -10.42
C ALA A 134 23.98 12.08 -10.44
N GLY A 135 23.50 13.08 -9.71
CA GLY A 135 24.16 14.37 -9.62
C GLY A 135 23.67 15.21 -8.46
N GLU A 136 24.22 16.42 -8.37
CA GLU A 136 23.87 17.43 -7.38
C GLU A 136 23.68 18.76 -8.10
N ASP A 137 22.58 19.44 -7.81
CA ASP A 137 22.36 20.81 -8.29
C ASP A 137 22.46 21.79 -7.12
N TYR A 138 23.10 22.93 -7.36
CA TYR A 138 23.17 23.98 -6.35
C TYR A 138 21.84 24.74 -6.27
N ASN A 139 21.13 24.58 -5.15
CA ASN A 139 19.93 25.33 -4.85
C ASN A 139 20.30 26.68 -4.24
N LYS A 140 20.22 27.75 -5.05
CA LYS A 140 20.54 29.13 -4.64
C LYS A 140 19.66 29.67 -3.51
N GLN A 141 18.41 29.20 -3.39
CA GLN A 141 17.49 29.67 -2.35
C GLN A 141 17.85 29.07 -0.99
N ARG A 142 18.32 27.82 -0.98
CA ARG A 142 18.68 27.08 0.23
C ARG A 142 20.18 27.08 0.51
N LEU A 143 20.97 27.64 -0.39
CA LEU A 143 22.44 27.70 -0.35
C LEU A 143 23.08 26.31 -0.14
N THR A 144 22.47 25.26 -0.69
CA THR A 144 22.89 23.87 -0.51
C THR A 144 22.87 23.11 -1.83
N TYR A 145 23.65 22.04 -1.92
CA TYR A 145 23.56 21.08 -3.02
C TYR A 145 22.42 20.09 -2.75
N GLU A 146 21.52 19.95 -3.71
CA GLU A 146 20.41 19.00 -3.63
C GLU A 146 20.66 17.83 -4.60
N PRO A 147 20.64 16.58 -4.10
CA PRO A 147 20.89 15.43 -4.94
C PRO A 147 19.72 15.19 -5.90
N TRP A 148 20.05 14.63 -7.05
CA TRP A 148 19.09 14.18 -8.03
C TRP A 148 19.58 12.93 -8.74
N VAL A 149 18.64 12.18 -9.32
CA VAL A 149 18.91 11.02 -10.14
C VAL A 149 18.04 11.04 -11.39
N GLU A 150 18.57 10.60 -12.52
CA GLU A 150 17.79 10.28 -13.70
C GLU A 150 17.43 8.80 -13.68
N LEU A 151 16.14 8.50 -13.77
CA LEU A 151 15.60 7.15 -13.68
C LEU A 151 14.91 6.74 -14.97
N LEU A 152 14.88 5.43 -15.18
CA LEU A 152 14.04 4.77 -16.18
C LEU A 152 13.36 3.56 -15.54
N VAL A 153 12.04 3.48 -15.67
CA VAL A 153 11.25 2.35 -15.14
C VAL A 153 10.74 1.49 -16.29
N LYS A 154 10.99 0.18 -16.20
CA LYS A 154 10.60 -0.82 -17.20
C LYS A 154 9.79 -1.94 -16.56
N ALA A 155 8.89 -2.57 -17.32
CA ALA A 155 8.31 -3.84 -16.94
C ALA A 155 9.43 -4.90 -16.85
N ASP A 156 9.27 -5.87 -15.95
CA ASP A 156 10.15 -7.04 -15.93
C ASP A 156 9.65 -8.00 -17.01
N GLU A 157 10.37 -8.09 -18.13
CA GLU A 157 10.16 -9.08 -19.19
C GLU A 157 10.60 -10.48 -18.75
#